data_AF-A0A9E1N1F8-F1
#
_entry.id   AF-A0A9E1N1F8-F1
#
_cell.length_a   1.000
_cell.length_b   1.000
_cell.length_c   1.000
_cell.angle_alpha   90.00
_cell.angle_beta   90.00
_cell.angle_gamma   90.00
#
_symmetry.space_group_name_H-M   'P 1'
#
loop_
_entity.id
_entity.type
_entity.pdbx_description
1 polymer ?
#
loop_
_entity_poly.entity_id
_entity_poly.type
_entity_poly.pdbx_seq_one_letter_code
_entity_poly.pdbx_strand_id
1 'polypeptide(L)'
;MANKNQALADHGWSRKDARTWGFAKIVDVLNSTQLGMIWLRLLPNNWKAVTNDPEDARQERLDRLNVFIKFGFFQGVFASLESTLRLILRAIDPDACAGGTAAFKNIYECLLKSNLSGGFQDDVDLLDVLRNVRNTIHNNGVYLHKSGNNASVTYMGTTYIFEYGKSAPYASWAHLLEYAEKAIELLNRVVNDPVVVAHAASINDPTA
;
A
#
# COMPACT_ATOMS: atom_id res chain seq x y z
N MET A 1 13.89 -4.10 -20.49
CA MET A 1 14.09 -3.74 -19.07
C MET A 1 15.44 -3.08 -18.95
N ALA A 2 15.51 -1.80 -18.61
CA ALA A 2 16.78 -1.18 -18.24
C ALA A 2 17.37 -1.99 -17.06
N ASN A 3 18.67 -2.25 -17.10
CA ASN A 3 19.33 -3.08 -16.10
C ASN A 3 19.15 -2.42 -14.72
N LYS A 4 18.52 -3.12 -13.76
CA LYS A 4 18.29 -2.62 -12.39
C LYS A 4 19.57 -2.08 -11.74
N ASN A 5 20.72 -2.62 -12.14
CA ASN A 5 22.04 -2.20 -11.70
C ASN A 5 22.50 -0.86 -12.29
N GLN A 6 22.01 -0.48 -13.49
CA GLN A 6 22.35 0.78 -14.13
C GLN A 6 21.67 1.96 -13.42
N ALA A 7 20.36 1.90 -13.16
CA ALA A 7 19.66 2.96 -12.43
C ALA A 7 20.17 3.12 -10.97
N LEU A 8 20.56 2.02 -10.32
CA LEU A 8 21.24 2.08 -9.02
C LEU A 8 22.61 2.77 -9.11
N ALA A 9 23.38 2.47 -10.16
CA ALA A 9 24.68 3.08 -10.40
C ALA A 9 24.59 4.56 -10.76
N ASP A 10 23.59 4.95 -11.56
CA ASP A 10 23.38 6.33 -12.03
C ASP A 10 23.07 7.29 -10.88
N HIS A 11 22.46 6.80 -9.79
CA HIS A 11 22.15 7.58 -8.59
C HIS A 11 23.07 7.29 -7.39
N GLY A 12 24.00 6.33 -7.49
CA GLY A 12 24.86 5.90 -6.39
C GLY A 12 24.11 5.22 -5.22
N TRP A 13 22.91 4.71 -5.46
CA TRP A 13 22.08 4.11 -4.41
C TRP A 13 22.43 2.65 -4.16
N SER A 14 22.37 2.22 -2.90
CA SER A 14 22.59 0.83 -2.53
C SER A 14 21.37 -0.03 -2.88
N ARG A 15 21.56 -1.36 -3.00
CA ARG A 15 20.45 -2.31 -3.20
C ARG A 15 19.43 -2.29 -2.05
N LYS A 16 19.84 -1.81 -0.86
CA LYS A 16 19.02 -1.69 0.35
C LYS A 16 18.46 -0.28 0.55
N ASP A 17 18.63 0.60 -0.44
CA ASP A 17 18.14 1.97 -0.35
C ASP A 17 16.61 1.98 -0.45
N ALA A 18 15.95 2.60 0.53
CA ALA A 18 14.51 2.70 0.67
C ALA A 18 13.84 3.24 -0.60
N ARG A 19 14.52 4.12 -1.35
CA ARG A 19 14.03 4.68 -2.62
C ARG A 19 13.80 3.60 -3.68
N THR A 20 14.57 2.53 -3.67
CA THR A 20 14.41 1.40 -4.61
C THR A 20 13.74 0.19 -3.97
N TRP A 21 14.01 -0.03 -2.69
CA TRP A 21 13.48 -1.16 -1.94
C TRP A 21 11.97 -1.04 -1.71
N GLY A 22 11.44 0.18 -1.59
CA GLY A 22 9.99 0.40 -1.53
C GLY A 22 9.25 -0.18 -2.73
N PHE A 23 9.80 -0.04 -3.95
CA PHE A 23 9.25 -0.68 -5.14
C PHE A 23 9.41 -2.19 -5.11
N ALA A 24 10.56 -2.70 -4.65
CA ALA A 24 10.78 -4.13 -4.54
C ALA A 24 9.74 -4.80 -3.62
N LYS A 25 9.43 -4.18 -2.48
CA LYS A 25 8.37 -4.64 -1.57
C LYS A 25 7.01 -4.74 -2.26
N ILE A 26 6.63 -3.74 -3.05
CA ILE A 26 5.36 -3.76 -3.80
C ILE A 26 5.37 -4.86 -4.87
N VAL A 27 6.48 -5.04 -5.59
CA VAL A 27 6.65 -6.12 -6.57
C VAL A 27 6.52 -7.50 -5.92
N ASP A 28 7.11 -7.70 -4.74
CA ASP A 28 7.01 -8.96 -4.01
C ASP A 28 5.55 -9.25 -3.57
N VAL A 29 4.81 -8.20 -3.16
CA VAL A 29 3.38 -8.30 -2.86
C VAL A 29 2.57 -8.66 -4.10
N LEU A 30 2.86 -8.05 -5.25
CA LEU A 30 2.20 -8.36 -6.54
C LEU A 30 2.47 -9.81 -6.96
N ASN A 31 3.73 -10.26 -6.89
CA ASN A 31 4.11 -11.64 -7.22
C ASN A 31 3.42 -12.65 -6.29
N SER A 32 3.40 -12.38 -4.99
CA SER A 32 2.72 -13.23 -4.00
C SER A 32 1.21 -13.30 -4.26
N THR A 33 0.60 -12.17 -4.63
CA THR A 33 -0.82 -12.09 -4.99
C THR A 33 -1.11 -12.87 -6.26
N GLN A 34 -0.27 -12.74 -7.29
CA GLN A 34 -0.40 -13.49 -8.54
C GLN A 34 -0.35 -15.00 -8.28
N LEU A 35 0.59 -15.47 -7.45
CA LEU A 35 0.65 -16.88 -7.05
C LEU A 35 -0.63 -17.30 -6.32
N GLY A 36 -1.13 -16.48 -5.38
CA GLY A 36 -2.40 -16.74 -4.71
C GLY A 36 -3.58 -16.87 -5.68
N MET A 37 -3.65 -16.01 -6.71
CA MET A 37 -4.70 -16.07 -7.73
C MET A 37 -4.58 -17.31 -8.63
N ILE A 38 -3.36 -17.73 -8.96
CA ILE A 38 -3.12 -19.00 -9.67
C ILE A 38 -3.63 -20.17 -8.84
N TRP A 39 -3.31 -20.20 -7.54
CA TRP A 39 -3.83 -21.21 -6.62
C TRP A 39 -5.36 -21.21 -6.56
N LEU A 40 -5.99 -20.04 -6.43
CA LEU A 40 -7.45 -19.89 -6.42
C LEU A 40 -8.08 -20.51 -7.68
N ARG A 41 -7.42 -20.38 -8.84
CA ARG A 41 -7.87 -20.96 -10.12
C ARG A 41 -7.66 -22.48 -10.22
N LEU A 42 -6.59 -23.01 -9.64
CA LEU A 42 -6.22 -24.43 -9.73
C LEU A 42 -6.92 -25.31 -8.67
N LEU A 43 -7.27 -24.75 -7.51
CA LEU A 43 -7.86 -25.48 -6.39
C LEU A 43 -9.20 -26.17 -6.71
N PRO A 44 -10.15 -25.61 -7.47
CA PRO A 44 -11.41 -26.28 -7.78
C PRO A 44 -11.22 -27.65 -8.43
N ASN A 45 -10.23 -27.78 -9.32
CA ASN A 45 -9.93 -29.02 -10.03
C ASN A 45 -9.16 -30.03 -9.17
N ASN A 46 -8.53 -29.57 -8.09
CA ASN A 46 -7.69 -30.38 -7.21
C ASN A 46 -8.28 -30.48 -5.80
N TRP A 47 -9.55 -30.11 -5.61
CA TRP A 47 -10.19 -29.95 -4.29
C TRP A 47 -10.05 -31.20 -3.42
N LYS A 48 -10.39 -32.37 -3.99
CA LYS A 48 -10.30 -33.66 -3.31
C LYS A 48 -8.86 -34.12 -3.02
N ALA A 49 -7.87 -33.53 -3.67
CA ALA A 49 -6.46 -33.82 -3.41
C ALA A 49 -5.91 -33.04 -2.20
N VAL A 50 -6.58 -31.95 -1.80
CA VAL A 50 -6.11 -31.05 -0.73
C VAL A 50 -6.99 -31.06 0.51
N THR A 51 -8.23 -31.56 0.42
CA THR A 51 -9.15 -31.66 1.55
C THR A 51 -10.19 -32.78 1.37
N ASN A 52 -10.72 -33.28 2.49
CA ASN A 52 -11.85 -34.21 2.55
C ASN A 52 -13.20 -33.49 2.76
N ASP A 53 -13.25 -32.17 2.57
CA ASP A 53 -14.44 -31.37 2.80
C ASP A 53 -15.62 -31.77 1.90
N PRO A 54 -16.86 -31.65 2.41
CA PRO A 54 -18.07 -31.69 1.60
C PRO A 54 -18.02 -30.68 0.42
N GLU A 55 -18.66 -31.04 -0.69
CA GLU A 55 -18.65 -30.24 -1.93
C GLU A 55 -19.30 -28.85 -1.73
N ASP A 56 -20.28 -28.74 -0.83
CA ASP A 56 -20.96 -27.49 -0.45
C ASP A 56 -20.07 -26.54 0.36
N ALA A 57 -19.09 -27.06 1.11
CA ALA A 57 -18.09 -26.24 1.81
C ALA A 57 -17.02 -25.64 0.88
N ARG A 58 -16.93 -26.11 -0.37
CA ARG A 58 -15.89 -25.68 -1.33
C ARG A 58 -15.98 -24.20 -1.64
N GLN A 59 -17.14 -23.72 -2.07
CA GLN A 59 -17.29 -22.34 -2.54
C GLN A 59 -16.98 -21.35 -1.42
N GLU A 60 -17.49 -21.61 -0.22
CA GLU A 60 -17.25 -20.78 0.97
C GLU A 60 -15.74 -20.69 1.31
N ARG A 61 -14.99 -21.78 1.15
CA ARG A 61 -13.53 -21.78 1.37
C ARG A 61 -12.77 -21.03 0.27
N LEU A 62 -13.20 -21.16 -0.99
CA LEU A 62 -12.63 -20.36 -2.09
C LEU A 62 -12.90 -18.87 -1.88
N ASP A 63 -14.09 -18.50 -1.41
CA ASP A 63 -14.44 -17.12 -1.09
C ASP A 63 -13.59 -16.58 0.08
N ARG A 64 -13.39 -17.38 1.14
CA ARG A 64 -12.47 -17.04 2.23
C ARG A 64 -11.03 -16.87 1.76
N LEU A 65 -10.54 -17.76 0.90
CA LEU A 65 -9.20 -17.64 0.33
C LEU A 65 -9.07 -16.37 -0.52
N ASN A 66 -10.08 -16.05 -1.34
CA ASN A 66 -10.11 -14.81 -2.11
C ASN A 66 -10.07 -13.56 -1.21
N VAL A 67 -10.83 -13.54 -0.11
CA VAL A 67 -10.76 -12.47 0.89
C VAL A 67 -9.39 -12.38 1.55
N PHE A 68 -8.79 -13.52 1.90
CA PHE A 68 -7.43 -13.59 2.47
C PHE A 68 -6.38 -13.01 1.52
N ILE A 69 -6.44 -13.38 0.23
CA ILE A 69 -5.51 -12.86 -0.79
C ILE A 69 -5.71 -11.34 -0.95
N LYS A 70 -6.95 -10.84 -1.01
CA LYS A 70 -7.23 -9.40 -1.06
C LYS A 70 -6.67 -8.65 0.15
N PHE A 71 -6.88 -9.19 1.35
CA PHE A 71 -6.37 -8.62 2.59
C PHE A 71 -4.85 -8.53 2.54
N GLY A 72 -4.16 -9.63 2.22
CA GLY A 72 -2.71 -9.68 2.13
C GLY A 72 -2.15 -8.73 1.07
N PHE A 73 -2.78 -8.68 -0.11
CA PHE A 73 -2.42 -7.77 -1.18
C PHE A 73 -2.46 -6.31 -0.74
N PHE A 74 -3.63 -5.85 -0.29
CA PHE A 74 -3.81 -4.45 0.07
C PHE A 74 -2.95 -4.05 1.28
N GLN A 75 -2.93 -4.88 2.32
CA GLN A 75 -2.13 -4.63 3.51
C GLN A 75 -0.63 -4.59 3.17
N GLY A 76 -0.16 -5.44 2.25
CA GLY A 76 1.22 -5.46 1.78
C GLY A 76 1.60 -4.18 1.04
N VAL A 77 0.77 -3.73 0.10
CA VAL A 77 0.98 -2.46 -0.62
C VAL A 77 1.00 -1.28 0.36
N PHE A 78 0.01 -1.20 1.24
CA PHE A 78 -0.12 -0.11 2.22
C PHE A 78 1.08 -0.08 3.19
N ALA A 79 1.51 -1.23 3.71
CA ALA A 79 2.68 -1.31 4.60
C ALA A 79 3.99 -0.96 3.88
N SER A 80 4.10 -1.29 2.60
CA SER A 80 5.27 -0.92 1.78
C SER A 80 5.36 0.59 1.62
N LEU A 81 4.24 1.26 1.30
CA LEU A 81 4.15 2.72 1.29
C LEU A 81 4.49 3.30 2.66
N GLU A 82 3.81 2.86 3.71
CA GLU A 82 3.98 3.42 5.06
C GLU A 82 5.42 3.33 5.54
N SER A 83 6.05 2.16 5.41
CA SER A 83 7.45 1.98 5.81
C SER A 83 8.41 2.82 4.98
N THR A 84 8.20 2.91 3.67
CA THR A 84 9.08 3.68 2.77
C THR A 84 8.98 5.18 3.03
N LEU A 85 7.77 5.74 3.14
CA LEU A 85 7.56 7.16 3.43
C LEU A 85 8.14 7.55 4.79
N ARG A 86 8.01 6.69 5.82
CA ARG A 86 8.66 6.91 7.13
C ARG A 86 10.18 6.91 7.04
N LEU A 87 10.78 6.07 6.20
CA LEU A 87 12.24 6.04 6.01
C LEU A 87 12.72 7.30 5.30
N ILE A 88 12.01 7.73 4.25
CA ILE A 88 12.34 8.96 3.52
C ILE A 88 12.22 10.17 4.44
N LEU A 89 11.11 10.32 5.18
CA LEU A 89 10.92 11.45 6.10
C LEU A 89 12.06 11.53 7.12
N ARG A 90 12.41 10.41 7.77
CA ARG A 90 13.51 10.38 8.76
C ARG A 90 14.87 10.75 8.18
N ALA A 91 15.10 10.50 6.89
CA ALA A 91 16.37 10.82 6.24
C ALA A 91 16.47 12.31 5.88
N ILE A 92 15.38 12.92 5.43
CA ILE A 92 15.37 14.34 5.00
C ILE A 92 15.08 15.30 6.16
N ASP A 93 14.33 14.86 7.16
CA ASP A 93 13.95 15.63 8.35
C ASP A 93 13.86 14.69 9.58
N PRO A 94 15.00 14.44 10.25
CA PRO A 94 15.06 13.48 11.36
C PRO A 94 14.22 13.85 12.59
N ASP A 95 13.86 15.12 12.75
CA ASP A 95 13.14 15.63 13.92
C ASP A 95 11.61 15.69 13.67
N ALA A 96 11.19 15.68 12.41
CA ALA A 96 9.77 15.67 12.05
C ALA A 96 9.01 14.45 12.59
N CYS A 97 7.76 14.71 13.00
CA CYS A 97 6.80 13.66 13.36
C CYS A 97 7.32 12.65 14.40
N ALA A 98 8.01 13.14 15.45
CA ALA A 98 8.63 12.34 16.49
C ALA A 98 9.62 11.31 15.92
N GLY A 99 10.53 11.78 15.05
CA GLY A 99 11.48 10.92 14.36
C GLY A 99 10.81 9.86 13.49
N GLY A 100 9.72 10.23 12.81
CA GLY A 100 8.97 9.34 11.94
C GLY A 100 8.17 8.23 12.64
N THR A 101 7.91 8.34 13.95
CA THR A 101 7.13 7.36 14.74
C THR A 101 5.67 7.75 14.96
N ALA A 102 5.27 8.96 14.55
CA ALA A 102 3.87 9.43 14.66
C ALA A 102 2.87 8.56 13.87
N ALA A 103 1.57 8.82 14.08
CA ALA A 103 0.50 8.21 13.28
C ALA A 103 0.74 8.44 11.78
N PHE A 104 0.44 7.43 10.95
CA PHE A 104 0.79 7.48 9.54
C PHE A 104 0.20 8.69 8.79
N LYS A 105 -1.00 9.17 9.20
CA LYS A 105 -1.56 10.45 8.69
C LYS A 105 -0.55 11.58 8.76
N ASN A 106 -0.01 11.79 9.95
CA ASN A 106 0.93 12.86 10.22
C ASN A 106 2.21 12.67 9.40
N ILE A 107 2.65 11.43 9.18
CA ILE A 107 3.85 11.13 8.39
C ILE A 107 3.68 11.61 6.95
N TYR A 108 2.65 11.14 6.24
CA TYR A 108 2.53 11.53 4.83
C TYR A 108 2.06 12.98 4.69
N GLU A 109 1.28 13.53 5.62
CA GLU A 109 0.95 14.96 5.54
C GLU A 109 2.19 15.83 5.74
N CYS A 110 3.03 15.53 6.72
CA CYS A 110 4.29 16.25 6.93
C CYS A 110 5.20 16.12 5.71
N LEU A 111 5.46 14.87 5.28
CA LEU A 111 6.32 14.60 4.14
C LEU A 111 5.81 15.31 2.88
N LEU A 112 4.57 15.04 2.48
CA LEU A 112 4.03 15.46 1.19
C LEU A 112 3.66 16.94 1.13
N LYS A 113 3.25 17.57 2.24
CA LYS A 113 2.84 18.99 2.26
C LYS A 113 3.97 19.94 2.66
N SER A 114 4.94 19.49 3.44
CA SER A 114 5.91 20.38 4.08
C SER A 114 7.38 20.08 3.76
N ASN A 115 7.73 18.83 3.46
CA ASN A 115 9.13 18.45 3.22
C ASN A 115 9.47 18.22 1.74
N LEU A 116 8.47 17.99 0.89
CA LEU A 116 8.66 17.82 -0.56
C LEU A 116 8.25 19.06 -1.34
N SER A 117 8.80 19.22 -2.54
CA SER A 117 8.59 20.39 -3.39
C SER A 117 7.42 20.25 -4.37
N GLY A 118 7.00 19.02 -4.68
CA GLY A 118 5.86 18.74 -5.54
C GLY A 118 4.52 19.14 -4.90
N GLY A 119 3.54 19.53 -5.71
CA GLY A 119 2.15 19.63 -5.26
C GLY A 119 1.56 18.23 -5.06
N PHE A 120 1.41 17.77 -3.82
CA PHE A 120 0.98 16.41 -3.47
C PHE A 120 -0.43 16.34 -2.86
N GLN A 121 -1.31 17.31 -3.14
CA GLN A 121 -2.65 17.31 -2.54
C GLN A 121 -3.46 16.07 -2.94
N ASP A 122 -3.47 15.70 -4.22
CA ASP A 122 -4.15 14.49 -4.69
C ASP A 122 -3.58 13.21 -4.04
N ASP A 123 -2.27 13.17 -3.79
CA ASP A 123 -1.59 12.05 -3.15
C ASP A 123 -1.94 11.92 -1.66
N VAL A 124 -2.13 13.05 -0.98
CA VAL A 124 -2.65 13.09 0.40
C VAL A 124 -4.07 12.54 0.43
N ASP A 125 -4.92 12.96 -0.52
CA ASP A 125 -6.31 12.51 -0.61
C ASP A 125 -6.39 11.01 -0.94
N LEU A 126 -5.53 10.52 -1.84
CA LEU A 126 -5.35 9.08 -2.09
C LEU A 126 -5.03 8.34 -0.78
N LEU A 127 -4.04 8.78 -0.01
CA LEU A 127 -3.64 8.11 1.23
C LEU A 127 -4.73 8.16 2.31
N ASP A 128 -5.55 9.21 2.34
CA ASP A 128 -6.75 9.28 3.18
C ASP A 128 -7.81 8.24 2.71
N VAL A 129 -8.04 8.05 1.40
CA VAL A 129 -8.88 6.95 0.87
C VAL A 129 -8.32 5.60 1.31
N LEU A 130 -7.03 5.34 1.06
CA LEU A 130 -6.39 4.05 1.39
C LEU A 130 -6.47 3.74 2.89
N ARG A 131 -6.35 4.74 3.76
CA ARG A 131 -6.50 4.55 5.21
C ARG A 131 -7.91 4.13 5.61
N ASN A 132 -8.93 4.70 4.97
CA ASN A 132 -10.31 4.31 5.23
C ASN A 132 -10.62 2.93 4.63
N VAL A 133 -10.10 2.61 3.44
CA VAL A 133 -10.19 1.25 2.86
C VAL A 133 -9.50 0.23 3.76
N ARG A 134 -8.33 0.55 4.31
CA ARG A 134 -7.65 -0.29 5.31
C ARG A 134 -8.55 -0.55 6.50
N ASN A 135 -9.13 0.50 7.08
CA ASN A 135 -10.04 0.36 8.20
C ASN A 135 -11.19 -0.62 7.88
N THR A 136 -11.83 -0.45 6.73
CA THR A 136 -12.89 -1.34 6.23
C THR A 136 -12.42 -2.80 6.11
N ILE A 137 -11.26 -3.03 5.49
CA ILE A 137 -10.70 -4.38 5.29
C ILE A 137 -10.36 -5.07 6.62
N HIS A 138 -9.80 -4.32 7.58
CA HIS A 138 -9.48 -4.85 8.92
C HIS A 138 -10.73 -5.19 9.74
N ASN A 139 -11.87 -4.58 9.41
CA ASN A 139 -13.14 -4.75 10.11
C ASN A 139 -14.14 -5.56 9.27
N ASN A 140 -13.67 -6.57 8.54
CA ASN A 140 -14.50 -7.49 7.75
C ASN A 140 -15.45 -6.79 6.76
N GLY A 141 -14.99 -5.72 6.12
CA GLY A 141 -15.77 -4.96 5.15
C GLY A 141 -16.55 -3.79 5.74
N VAL A 142 -16.56 -3.61 7.06
CA VAL A 142 -17.32 -2.56 7.75
C VAL A 142 -16.42 -1.38 8.13
N TYR A 143 -16.82 -0.15 7.82
CA TYR A 143 -16.08 1.02 8.28
C TYR A 143 -16.39 1.36 9.74
N LEU A 144 -15.35 1.49 10.56
CA LEU A 144 -15.45 1.82 11.98
C LEU A 144 -14.52 2.98 12.34
N HIS A 145 -15.10 4.12 12.70
CA HIS A 145 -14.36 5.29 13.21
C HIS A 145 -14.39 5.33 14.74
N LYS A 146 -13.28 5.74 15.37
CA LYS A 146 -13.16 5.80 16.84
C LYS A 146 -14.20 6.69 17.51
N SER A 147 -14.64 7.76 16.83
CA SER A 147 -15.64 8.69 17.34
C SER A 147 -17.09 8.36 16.95
N GLY A 148 -17.33 7.25 16.23
CA GLY A 148 -18.66 6.93 15.72
C GLY A 148 -19.10 7.73 14.47
N ASN A 149 -18.21 8.54 13.89
CA ASN A 149 -18.54 9.41 12.77
C ASN A 149 -18.29 8.76 11.40
N ASN A 150 -19.00 9.23 10.40
CA ASN A 150 -18.70 8.96 8.98
C ASN A 150 -17.38 9.65 8.57
N ALA A 151 -16.78 9.17 7.49
CA ALA A 151 -15.71 9.89 6.79
C ALA A 151 -16.07 10.08 5.31
N SER A 152 -15.57 11.16 4.73
CA SER A 152 -15.67 11.44 3.30
C SER A 152 -14.33 11.94 2.81
N VAL A 153 -13.88 11.46 1.65
CA VAL A 153 -12.64 11.90 0.99
C VAL A 153 -12.94 12.11 -0.49
N THR A 154 -12.55 13.26 -1.03
CA THR A 154 -12.67 13.54 -2.46
C THR A 154 -11.30 13.36 -3.10
N TYR A 155 -11.19 12.43 -4.04
CA TYR A 155 -9.95 12.13 -4.75
C TYR A 155 -10.23 12.13 -6.26
N MET A 156 -9.49 12.95 -7.00
CA MET A 156 -9.64 13.13 -8.47
C MET A 156 -11.10 13.30 -8.93
N GLY A 157 -11.87 14.14 -8.20
CA GLY A 157 -13.27 14.42 -8.51
C GLY A 157 -14.27 13.34 -8.07
N THR A 158 -13.80 12.19 -7.56
CA THR A 158 -14.64 11.13 -7.00
C THR A 158 -14.73 11.27 -5.48
N THR A 159 -15.95 11.29 -4.95
CA THR A 159 -16.19 11.33 -3.49
C THR A 159 -16.40 9.93 -2.94
N TYR A 160 -15.54 9.52 -2.02
CA TYR A 160 -15.60 8.25 -1.30
C TYR A 160 -16.26 8.47 0.05
N ILE A 161 -17.37 7.78 0.33
CA ILE A 161 -18.16 7.95 1.55
C ILE A 161 -18.07 6.67 2.39
N PHE A 162 -17.53 6.81 3.60
CA PHE A 162 -17.38 5.74 4.57
C PHE A 162 -18.35 5.97 5.73
N GLU A 163 -19.49 5.28 5.67
CA GLU A 163 -20.52 5.38 6.71
C GLU A 163 -20.19 4.49 7.90
N TYR A 164 -20.30 5.04 9.11
CA TYR A 164 -20.00 4.32 10.34
C TYR A 164 -20.92 3.09 10.49
N GLY A 165 -20.31 1.94 10.76
CA GLY A 165 -21.02 0.68 10.99
C GLY A 165 -21.59 0.06 9.72
N LYS A 166 -21.27 0.58 8.53
CA LYS A 166 -21.73 0.03 7.26
C LYS A 166 -20.61 -0.55 6.41
N SER A 167 -20.99 -1.47 5.53
CA SER A 167 -20.08 -2.01 4.53
C SER A 167 -19.71 -0.94 3.51
N ALA A 168 -18.43 -0.86 3.14
CA ALA A 168 -17.97 0.05 2.08
C ALA A 168 -17.56 -0.74 0.82
N PRO A 169 -18.04 -0.37 -0.39
CA PRO A 169 -17.81 -1.14 -1.62
C PRO A 169 -16.43 -0.91 -2.27
N TYR A 170 -15.50 -0.26 -1.55
CA TYR A 170 -14.22 0.20 -2.09
C TYR A 170 -13.07 -0.81 -1.96
N ALA A 171 -13.38 -2.10 -1.76
CA ALA A 171 -12.40 -3.18 -1.61
C ALA A 171 -12.59 -4.33 -2.63
N SER A 172 -13.14 -4.01 -3.81
CA SER A 172 -13.19 -4.95 -4.94
C SER A 172 -11.80 -5.11 -5.58
N TRP A 173 -11.55 -6.20 -6.31
CA TRP A 173 -10.26 -6.40 -6.98
C TRP A 173 -9.89 -5.25 -7.92
N ALA A 174 -10.88 -4.67 -8.63
CA ALA A 174 -10.65 -3.51 -9.49
C ALA A 174 -10.11 -2.31 -8.70
N HIS A 175 -10.77 -1.94 -7.59
CA HIS A 175 -10.30 -0.85 -6.73
C HIS A 175 -8.92 -1.15 -6.15
N LEU A 176 -8.67 -2.37 -5.65
CA LEU A 176 -7.38 -2.69 -5.04
C LEU A 176 -6.22 -2.62 -6.04
N LEU A 177 -6.44 -3.05 -7.28
CA LEU A 177 -5.43 -2.98 -8.34
C LEU A 177 -5.17 -1.52 -8.75
N GLU A 178 -6.22 -0.72 -8.91
CA GLU A 178 -6.11 0.72 -9.15
C GLU A 178 -5.32 1.41 -8.03
N TYR A 179 -5.63 1.11 -6.77
CA TYR A 179 -4.89 1.64 -5.63
C TYR A 179 -3.41 1.26 -5.62
N ALA A 180 -3.06 0.05 -6.06
CA ALA A 180 -1.68 -0.36 -6.16
C ALA A 180 -0.93 0.38 -7.27
N GLU A 181 -1.58 0.61 -8.41
CA GLU A 181 -1.02 1.46 -9.48
C GLU A 181 -0.78 2.89 -8.98
N LYS A 182 -1.78 3.50 -8.34
CA LYS A 182 -1.66 4.85 -7.76
C LYS A 182 -0.63 4.94 -6.64
N ALA A 183 -0.48 3.88 -5.84
CA ALA A 183 0.59 3.77 -4.85
C ALA A 183 1.98 3.78 -5.50
N ILE A 184 2.16 3.07 -6.61
CA ILE A 184 3.42 3.05 -7.36
C ILE A 184 3.71 4.43 -7.97
N GLU A 185 2.71 5.08 -8.56
CA GLU A 185 2.82 6.45 -9.09
C GLU A 185 3.24 7.45 -8.00
N LEU A 186 2.57 7.41 -6.83
CA LEU A 186 2.90 8.22 -5.67
C LEU A 186 4.34 8.00 -5.21
N LEU A 187 4.75 6.74 -5.06
CA LEU A 187 6.11 6.42 -4.63
C LEU A 187 7.14 6.91 -5.65
N ASN A 188 6.86 6.78 -6.94
CA ASN A 188 7.70 7.30 -8.01
C ASN A 188 7.83 8.82 -7.94
N ARG A 189 6.74 9.55 -7.69
CA ARG A 189 6.80 11.00 -7.53
C ARG A 189 7.61 11.42 -6.30
N VAL A 190 7.44 10.72 -5.17
CA VAL A 190 8.20 11.00 -3.94
C VAL A 190 9.69 10.75 -4.15
N VAL A 191 10.07 9.60 -4.72
CA VAL A 191 11.48 9.22 -4.91
C VAL A 191 12.20 10.14 -5.90
N ASN A 192 11.48 10.68 -6.89
CA ASN A 192 12.01 11.62 -7.88
C ASN A 192 11.83 13.10 -7.47
N ASP A 193 11.29 13.39 -6.28
CA ASP A 193 11.21 14.77 -5.82
C ASP A 193 12.63 15.35 -5.65
N PRO A 194 12.89 16.60 -6.09
CA PRO A 194 14.19 17.24 -5.96
C PRO A 194 14.82 17.15 -4.56
N VAL A 195 14.02 17.23 -3.49
CA VAL A 195 14.52 17.13 -2.11
C VAL A 195 15.07 15.74 -1.81
N VAL A 196 14.38 14.69 -2.28
CA VAL A 196 14.76 13.28 -2.06
C VAL A 196 15.95 12.89 -2.94
N VAL A 197 16.01 13.40 -4.17
CA VAL A 197 17.13 13.17 -5.10
C VAL A 197 18.39 13.89 -4.61
N ALA A 198 18.26 15.10 -4.06
CA ALA A 198 19.38 15.85 -3.51
C ALA A 198 19.99 15.20 -2.25
N HIS A 199 19.26 14.30 -1.58
CA HIS A 199 19.78 13.55 -0.44
C HIS A 199 20.80 12.49 -0.88
N ALA A 200 22.08 12.84 -0.82
CA ALA A 200 23.18 12.02 -1.33
C ALA A 200 23.43 10.72 -0.54
N ALA A 201 23.13 10.69 0.77
CA ALA A 201 23.34 9.50 1.57
C ALA A 201 22.35 8.38 1.20
N SER A 202 22.75 7.13 1.42
CA SER A 202 21.82 6.01 1.24
C SER A 202 20.82 5.97 2.38
N ILE A 203 19.54 5.78 2.05
CA ILE A 203 18.46 5.65 3.04
C ILE A 203 18.28 4.16 3.31
N ASN A 204 19.01 3.60 4.27
CA ASN A 204 18.99 2.16 4.50
C ASN A 204 17.63 1.66 5.02
N ASP A 205 17.03 0.72 4.31
CA ASP A 205 15.87 -0.01 4.80
C ASP A 205 16.32 -1.23 5.64
N PRO A 206 15.95 -1.31 6.93
CA PRO A 206 16.39 -2.40 7.81
C PRO A 206 15.75 -3.76 7.43
N THR A 207 14.72 -3.78 6.59
CA THR A 207 14.04 -5.02 6.16
C THR A 207 14.47 -5.45 4.75
N ALA A 208 15.58 -4.91 4.22
CA ALA A 208 16.14 -5.24 2.92
C ALA A 208 17.25 -6.28 2.94
#